data_AF-A0A519HHL7-F1
#
_entry.id   AF-A0A519HHL7-F1
#
_cell.length_a   1.000
_cell.length_b   1.000
_cell.length_c   1.000
_cell.angle_alpha   90.00
_cell.angle_beta   90.00
_cell.angle_gamma   90.00
#
_symmetry.space_group_name_H-M   'P 1'
#
loop_
_entity.id
_entity.type
_entity.pdbx_description
1 polymer ?
#
loop_
_entity_poly.entity_id
_entity_poly.type
_entity_poly.pdbx_seq_one_letter_code
_entity_poly.pdbx_strand_id
1 'polypeptide(L)'
;MSVAVIKAVTKRIRLRYGSTEAAATAAGVSPGVWSGYENADHPQTTIPLGRLVGMSLTSDERSALAAMFSDESATASDNVLTDAMEATEAVARVMGTVRLAAADGELTETEKRRIRAEALEARAQLDDVIQGVG
;
A
#
# COMPACT_ATOMS: atom_id res chain seq x y z
N MET A 1 -9.89 8.47 -3.90
CA MET A 1 -9.94 7.10 -4.49
C MET A 1 -10.91 6.96 -5.67
N SER A 2 -10.42 6.83 -6.91
CA SER A 2 -11.28 6.65 -8.10
C SER A 2 -11.46 5.18 -8.48
N VAL A 3 -12.68 4.66 -8.32
CA VAL A 3 -13.14 3.34 -8.78
C VAL A 3 -12.71 3.06 -10.23
N ALA A 4 -12.78 4.07 -11.10
CA ALA A 4 -12.46 3.94 -12.52
C ALA A 4 -11.03 3.46 -12.76
N VAL A 5 -10.08 3.87 -11.91
CA VAL A 5 -8.67 3.47 -12.02
C VAL A 5 -8.50 1.99 -11.62
N ILE A 6 -9.19 1.53 -10.56
CA ILE A 6 -9.16 0.10 -10.16
C ILE A 6 -9.68 -0.77 -11.30
N LYS A 7 -10.77 -0.35 -11.93
CA LYS A 7 -11.34 -1.07 -13.08
C LYS A 7 -10.39 -1.08 -14.29
N ALA A 8 -9.71 0.04 -14.56
CA ALA A 8 -8.71 0.11 -15.63
C ALA A 8 -7.50 -0.82 -15.37
N VAL A 9 -7.00 -0.89 -14.13
CA VAL A 9 -5.94 -1.82 -13.74
C VAL A 9 -6.40 -3.27 -13.88
N THR A 10 -7.60 -3.60 -13.42
CA THR A 10 -8.18 -4.96 -13.53
C THR A 10 -8.27 -5.39 -15.00
N LYS A 11 -8.75 -4.50 -15.87
CA LYS A 11 -8.81 -4.75 -17.32
C LYS A 11 -7.43 -4.96 -17.95
N ARG A 12 -6.42 -4.21 -17.50
CA ARG A 12 -5.02 -4.38 -17.97
C ARG A 12 -4.46 -5.73 -17.54
N ILE A 13 -4.70 -6.15 -16.30
CA ILE A 13 -4.30 -7.46 -15.80
C ILE A 13 -4.93 -8.56 -16.65
N ARG A 14 -6.24 -8.50 -16.93
CA ARG A 14 -6.89 -9.48 -17.82
C ARG A 14 -6.27 -9.54 -19.20
N LEU A 15 -6.02 -8.39 -19.83
CA LEU A 15 -5.40 -8.34 -21.15
C LEU A 15 -4.03 -9.05 -21.16
N ARG A 16 -3.25 -8.91 -20.08
CA ARG A 16 -1.96 -9.59 -19.92
C ARG A 16 -2.11 -11.09 -19.70
N TYR A 17 -3.07 -11.52 -18.88
CA TYR A 17 -3.36 -12.94 -18.66
C TYR A 17 -4.05 -13.61 -19.87
N GLY A 18 -4.49 -12.83 -20.85
CA GLY A 18 -5.05 -13.30 -22.12
C GLY A 18 -6.53 -13.67 -22.06
N SER A 19 -7.09 -13.93 -20.88
CA SER A 19 -8.52 -14.18 -20.71
C SER A 19 -9.04 -13.80 -19.32
N THR A 20 -10.36 -13.67 -19.19
CA THR A 20 -11.05 -13.46 -17.92
C THR A 20 -10.82 -14.64 -16.97
N GLU A 21 -10.84 -15.86 -17.49
CA GLU A 21 -10.66 -17.09 -16.72
C GLU A 21 -9.26 -17.17 -16.10
N ALA A 22 -8.22 -16.82 -16.86
CA ALA A 22 -6.85 -16.83 -16.40
C ALA A 22 -6.61 -15.78 -15.30
N ALA A 23 -7.17 -14.58 -15.48
CA ALA A 23 -7.06 -13.51 -14.49
C ALA A 23 -7.85 -13.81 -13.20
N ALA A 24 -9.07 -14.34 -13.34
CA ALA A 24 -9.90 -14.78 -12.22
C ALA A 24 -9.23 -15.90 -11.42
N THR A 25 -8.62 -16.87 -12.12
CA THR A 25 -7.86 -17.97 -11.50
C THR A 25 -6.68 -17.43 -10.70
N ALA A 26 -5.91 -16.50 -11.28
CA ALA A 26 -4.78 -15.87 -10.60
C ALA A 26 -5.20 -15.05 -9.36
N ALA A 27 -6.41 -14.50 -9.36
CA ALA A 27 -6.98 -13.79 -8.21
C ALA A 27 -7.75 -14.70 -7.22
N GLY A 28 -7.88 -15.99 -7.53
CA GLY A 28 -8.64 -16.95 -6.72
C GLY A 28 -10.13 -16.61 -6.63
N VAL A 29 -10.74 -16.17 -7.74
CA VAL A 29 -12.18 -15.85 -7.86
C VAL A 29 -12.77 -16.53 -9.10
N SER A 30 -14.10 -16.53 -9.23
CA SER A 30 -14.76 -17.03 -10.44
C SER A 30 -14.70 -16.00 -11.59
N PRO A 31 -14.77 -16.44 -12.86
CA PRO A 31 -14.75 -15.53 -14.02
C PRO A 31 -15.88 -14.51 -14.01
N GLY A 32 -17.07 -14.88 -13.54
CA GLY A 32 -18.20 -13.95 -13.43
C GLY A 32 -17.95 -12.81 -12.43
N VAL A 33 -17.27 -13.12 -11.31
CA VAL A 33 -16.87 -12.12 -10.31
C VAL A 33 -15.82 -11.17 -10.90
N TRP A 34 -14.84 -11.70 -11.64
CA TRP A 34 -13.83 -10.87 -12.32
C TRP A 34 -14.45 -9.93 -13.36
N SER A 35 -15.39 -10.41 -14.18
CA SER A 35 -16.12 -9.58 -15.14
C SER A 35 -16.86 -8.42 -14.45
N GLY A 36 -17.40 -8.64 -13.25
CA GLY A 36 -17.99 -7.58 -12.43
C GLY A 36 -17.00 -6.51 -12.01
N TYR A 37 -15.75 -6.88 -11.73
CA TYR A 37 -14.69 -5.93 -11.39
C TYR A 37 -14.34 -5.02 -12.57
N GLU A 38 -14.38 -5.49 -13.81
CA GLU A 38 -14.09 -4.68 -15.00
C GLU A 38 -15.27 -3.85 -15.49
N ASN A 39 -16.51 -4.25 -15.17
CA ASN A 39 -17.69 -3.64 -15.74
C ASN A 39 -17.89 -2.19 -15.25
N ALA A 40 -17.92 -1.25 -16.18
CA ALA A 40 -18.17 0.17 -15.89
C ALA A 40 -19.60 0.43 -15.37
N ASP A 41 -20.56 -0.43 -15.73
CA ASP A 41 -21.97 -0.34 -15.31
C ASP A 41 -22.18 -0.82 -13.86
N HIS A 42 -21.13 -1.39 -13.24
CA HIS A 42 -21.12 -1.78 -11.82
C HIS A 42 -20.02 -1.03 -11.05
N PRO A 43 -20.18 0.30 -10.84
CA PRO A 43 -19.15 1.13 -10.21
C PRO A 43 -18.88 0.73 -8.74
N GLN A 44 -19.84 0.14 -8.05
CA GLN A 44 -19.67 -0.30 -6.66
C GLN A 44 -18.95 -1.65 -6.54
N THR A 45 -18.72 -2.35 -7.66
CA THR A 45 -18.10 -3.67 -7.67
C THR A 45 -16.64 -3.54 -8.10
N THR A 46 -15.72 -3.68 -7.15
CA THR A 46 -14.27 -3.61 -7.39
C THR A 46 -13.57 -4.79 -6.77
N ILE A 47 -12.39 -5.12 -7.30
CA ILE A 47 -11.55 -6.17 -6.74
C ILE A 47 -11.01 -5.73 -5.37
N PRO A 48 -11.10 -6.57 -4.32
CA PRO A 48 -10.45 -6.27 -3.05
C PRO A 48 -8.93 -6.19 -3.21
N LEU A 49 -8.31 -5.12 -2.71
CA LEU A 49 -6.89 -4.83 -2.91
C LEU A 49 -5.95 -5.95 -2.43
N GLY A 50 -6.29 -6.63 -1.33
CA GLY A 50 -5.52 -7.77 -0.83
C GLY A 50 -5.44 -8.95 -1.81
N ARG A 51 -6.39 -9.06 -2.76
CA ARG A 51 -6.33 -10.06 -3.84
C ARG A 51 -5.30 -9.69 -4.89
N LEU A 52 -5.11 -8.41 -5.19
CA LEU A 52 -4.10 -7.94 -6.14
C LEU A 52 -2.68 -8.19 -5.63
N VAL A 53 -2.45 -8.08 -4.32
CA VAL A 53 -1.16 -8.36 -3.67
C VAL A 53 -0.74 -9.83 -3.85
N GLY A 54 -1.70 -10.74 -3.90
CA GLY A 54 -1.45 -12.17 -4.14
C GLY A 54 -1.19 -12.53 -5.61
N MET A 55 -1.41 -11.60 -6.54
CA MET A 55 -1.18 -11.82 -7.97
C MET A 55 0.25 -11.45 -8.35
N SER A 56 0.76 -12.09 -9.41
CA SER A 56 2.03 -11.68 -10.03
C SER A 56 1.80 -10.42 -10.87
N LEU A 57 1.96 -9.25 -10.24
CA LEU A 57 1.80 -7.93 -10.87
C LEU A 57 3.09 -7.44 -11.50
N THR A 58 3.00 -6.78 -12.66
CA THR A 58 4.16 -6.12 -13.30
C THR A 58 4.63 -4.92 -12.48
N SER A 59 5.80 -4.38 -12.81
CA SER A 59 6.27 -3.12 -12.21
C SER A 59 5.25 -1.99 -12.46
N ASP A 60 4.74 -1.87 -13.69
CA ASP A 60 3.79 -0.82 -14.07
C ASP A 60 2.42 -0.97 -13.39
N GLU A 61 1.94 -2.21 -13.21
CA GLU A 61 0.69 -2.47 -12.47
C GLU A 61 0.83 -2.13 -10.99
N ARG A 62 2.00 -2.44 -10.39
CA ARG A 62 2.32 -2.05 -9.02
C ARG A 62 2.46 -0.55 -8.87
N SER A 63 3.16 0.13 -9.79
CA SER A 63 3.28 1.59 -9.78
C SER A 63 1.93 2.26 -9.98
N ALA A 64 1.08 1.74 -10.88
CA ALA A 64 -0.27 2.26 -11.06
C ALA A 64 -1.13 2.09 -9.80
N LEU A 65 -1.04 0.95 -9.10
CA LEU A 65 -1.72 0.76 -7.82
C LEU A 65 -1.14 1.66 -6.73
N ALA A 66 0.17 1.81 -6.64
CA ALA A 66 0.82 2.70 -5.68
C ALA A 66 0.43 4.16 -5.91
N ALA A 67 0.38 4.61 -7.17
CA ALA A 67 -0.10 5.92 -7.61
C ALA A 67 -1.55 6.20 -7.17
N MET A 68 -2.36 5.15 -6.96
CA MET A 68 -3.73 5.30 -6.45
C MET A 68 -3.82 5.55 -4.94
N PHE A 69 -2.79 5.17 -4.18
CA PHE A 69 -2.68 5.44 -2.74
C PHE A 69 -1.85 6.67 -2.44
N SER A 70 -0.99 7.08 -3.37
CA SER A 70 -0.25 8.35 -3.31
C SER A 70 -1.11 9.48 -3.85
N ASP A 71 -2.38 9.54 -3.40
CA ASP A 71 -3.29 10.64 -3.72
C ASP A 71 -2.52 11.96 -3.48
N GLU A 72 -2.24 12.72 -4.55
CA GLU A 72 -1.76 14.12 -4.53
C GLU A 72 -2.80 15.06 -3.88
N SER A 73 -3.87 14.49 -3.32
CA SER A 73 -4.84 15.14 -2.44
C SER A 73 -4.73 14.72 -0.97
N ALA A 74 -3.66 14.00 -0.58
CA ALA A 74 -3.15 14.19 0.77
C ALA A 74 -2.78 15.66 0.83
N THR A 75 -3.65 16.44 1.49
CA THR A 75 -3.37 17.81 1.86
C THR A 75 -1.92 17.83 2.31
N ALA A 76 -1.05 18.51 1.55
CA ALA A 76 0.25 18.89 2.08
C ALA A 76 -0.06 19.41 3.49
N SER A 77 0.48 18.74 4.50
CA SER A 77 0.34 19.21 5.86
C SER A 77 0.61 20.70 5.82
N ASP A 78 -0.30 21.51 6.38
CA ASP A 78 -0.18 22.98 6.35
C ASP A 78 1.15 23.46 6.97
N ASN A 79 1.98 22.56 7.51
CA ASN A 79 3.32 22.84 7.96
C ASN A 79 4.30 21.65 7.85
N VAL A 80 5.14 21.64 6.81
CA VAL A 80 6.29 20.70 6.65
C VAL A 80 7.20 20.65 7.89
N LEU A 81 7.30 21.75 8.65
CA LEU A 81 8.06 21.77 9.89
C LEU A 81 7.44 20.85 10.96
N THR A 82 6.10 20.80 11.04
CA THR A 82 5.39 19.90 11.96
C THR A 82 5.66 18.44 11.58
N ASP A 83 5.54 18.10 10.29
CA ASP A 83 5.80 16.73 9.82
C ASP A 83 7.25 16.31 10.08
N ALA A 84 8.21 17.23 9.86
CA ALA A 84 9.62 16.97 10.14
C ALA A 84 9.89 16.74 11.64
N MET A 85 9.15 17.44 12.53
CA MET A 85 9.20 17.21 13.97
C MET A 85 8.61 15.85 14.33
N GLU A 86 7.43 15.51 13.81
CA GLU A 86 6.75 14.23 14.06
C GLU A 86 7.57 13.04 13.56
N ALA A 87 8.16 13.14 12.37
CA ALA A 87 9.10 12.15 11.84
C ALA A 87 10.33 11.97 12.73
N THR A 88 10.89 13.08 13.24
CA THR A 88 12.04 13.05 14.17
C THR A 88 11.68 12.33 15.47
N GLU A 89 10.50 12.61 16.03
CA GLU A 89 10.00 11.93 17.22
C GLU A 89 9.75 10.44 16.98
N ALA A 90 9.16 10.07 15.84
CA ALA A 90 8.90 8.68 15.49
C ALA A 90 10.21 7.87 15.36
N VAL A 91 11.25 8.43 14.72
CA VAL A 91 12.57 7.81 14.65
C VAL A 91 13.21 7.67 16.04
N ALA A 92 13.07 8.69 16.90
CA ALA A 92 13.57 8.62 18.27
C ALA A 92 12.88 7.52 19.10
N ARG A 93 11.56 7.33 18.91
CA ARG A 93 10.80 6.23 19.53
C ARG A 93 11.35 4.87 19.11
N VAL A 94 11.50 4.64 17.80
CA VAL A 94 12.08 3.40 17.27
C VAL A 94 13.45 3.12 17.89
N MET A 95 14.30 4.15 17.98
CA MET A 95 15.64 3.99 18.56
C MET A 95 15.58 3.65 20.06
N GLY A 96 14.66 4.23 20.81
CA GLY A 96 14.39 3.87 22.20
C GLY A 96 13.95 2.41 22.35
N THR A 97 13.01 1.99 21.52
CA THR A 97 12.49 0.61 21.52
C THR A 97 13.57 -0.41 21.14
N VAL A 98 14.39 -0.13 20.14
CA VAL A 98 15.53 -0.97 19.75
C VAL A 98 16.55 -1.06 20.87
N ARG A 99 16.88 0.06 21.53
CA ARG A 99 17.82 0.07 22.67
C ARG A 99 17.32 -0.77 23.84
N LEU A 100 16.04 -0.66 24.18
CA LEU A 100 15.45 -1.44 25.26
C LEU A 100 15.42 -2.94 24.92
N ALA A 101 15.04 -3.29 23.69
CA ALA A 101 14.97 -4.68 23.26
C ALA A 101 16.36 -5.32 23.06
N ALA A 102 17.37 -4.53 22.70
CA ALA A 102 18.74 -5.02 22.54
C ALA A 102 19.53 -5.09 23.86
N ALA A 103 18.97 -4.64 24.98
CA ALA A 103 19.66 -4.61 26.27
C ALA A 103 20.10 -6.00 26.75
N ASP A 104 19.32 -7.03 26.42
CA ASP A 104 19.56 -8.42 26.81
C ASP A 104 20.32 -9.23 25.73
N GLY A 105 20.70 -8.58 24.62
CA GLY A 105 21.50 -9.17 23.54
C GLY A 105 20.74 -10.04 22.53
N GLU A 106 19.49 -10.43 22.81
CA GLU A 106 18.63 -11.16 21.87
C GLU A 106 17.24 -10.52 21.75
N LEU A 107 16.78 -10.32 20.51
CA LEU A 107 15.45 -9.80 20.23
C LEU A 107 14.43 -10.93 20.18
N THR A 108 13.42 -10.87 21.03
CA THR A 108 12.26 -11.77 20.95
C THR A 108 11.40 -11.47 19.71
N GLU A 109 10.61 -12.44 19.27
CA GLU A 109 9.68 -12.23 18.14
C GLU A 109 8.65 -11.13 18.41
N THR A 110 8.25 -10.94 19.67
CA THR A 110 7.34 -9.86 20.07
C THR A 110 8.00 -8.49 19.90
N GLU A 111 9.26 -8.35 20.29
CA GLU A 111 10.03 -7.12 20.14
C GLU A 111 10.31 -6.82 18.67
N LYS A 112 10.66 -7.83 17.87
CA LYS A 112 10.82 -7.66 16.41
C LYS A 112 9.54 -7.15 15.76
N ARG A 113 8.38 -7.68 16.15
CA ARG A 113 7.07 -7.21 15.65
C ARG A 113 6.81 -5.76 16.06
N ARG A 114 7.08 -5.41 17.31
CA ARG A 114 6.91 -4.03 17.81
C ARG A 114 7.82 -3.05 17.08
N ILE A 115 9.13 -3.35 17.01
CA ILE A 115 10.11 -2.52 16.28
C ILE A 115 9.70 -2.36 14.83
N ARG A 116 9.23 -3.42 14.17
CA ARG A 116 8.78 -3.36 12.78
C ARG A 116 7.55 -2.46 12.60
N ALA A 117 6.59 -2.52 13.52
CA ALA A 117 5.41 -1.66 13.49
C ALA A 117 5.79 -0.19 13.65
N GLU A 118 6.59 0.13 14.67
CA GLU A 118 7.06 1.50 14.91
C GLU A 118 7.94 2.03 13.76
N ALA A 119 8.77 1.16 13.15
CA ALA A 119 9.59 1.54 12.00
C ALA A 119 8.74 1.81 10.75
N LEU A 120 7.63 1.10 10.55
CA LEU A 120 6.69 1.37 9.46
C LEU A 120 5.95 2.69 9.68
N GLU A 121 5.58 3.01 10.92
CA GLU A 121 5.00 4.30 11.29
C GLU A 121 5.99 5.45 11.05
N ALA A 122 7.23 5.32 11.53
CA ALA A 122 8.27 6.32 11.30
C ALA A 122 8.57 6.53 9.81
N ARG A 123 8.48 5.45 9.01
CA ARG A 123 8.61 5.55 7.56
C ARG A 123 7.45 6.35 6.94
N ALA A 124 6.21 6.10 7.35
CA ALA A 124 5.07 6.85 6.85
C ALA A 124 5.21 8.36 7.14
N GLN A 125 5.65 8.70 8.35
CA GLN A 125 5.93 10.10 8.74
C GLN A 125 7.04 10.74 7.90
N LEU A 126 8.09 9.99 7.56
CA LEU A 126 9.13 10.48 6.65
C LEU A 126 8.61 10.63 5.21
N ASP A 127 7.73 9.73 4.76
CA ASP A 127 7.09 9.83 3.45
C ASP A 127 6.19 11.08 3.37
N ASP A 128 5.50 11.45 4.46
CA ASP A 128 4.72 12.69 4.58
C ASP A 128 5.63 13.94 4.44
N VAL A 129 6.80 13.94 5.09
CA VAL A 129 7.81 15.02 4.93
C VAL A 129 8.30 15.12 3.49
N ILE A 130 8.61 13.99 2.85
CA ILE A 130 9.06 13.93 1.45
C ILE A 130 7.99 14.52 0.53
N GLN A 131 6.74 14.13 0.73
CA GLN A 131 5.61 14.67 -0.02
C GLN A 131 5.41 16.17 0.22
N GLY A 132 5.61 16.63 1.46
CA GLY A 132 5.51 18.04 1.83
C GLY A 132 6.58 18.94 1.19
N VAL A 133 7.75 18.40 0.82
CA VAL A 133 8.83 19.15 0.16
C VAL A 133 8.83 19.06 -1.37
N GLY A 134 8.18 18.05 -1.97
CA GLY A 134 8.03 17.88 -3.42
C GLY A 134 8.49 16.52 -3.94
#